data_AF-A0A7K7TWP7-F1
#
_entry.id   AF-A0A7K7TWP7-F1
#
_cell.length_a   1.000
_cell.length_b   1.000
_cell.length_c   1.000
_cell.angle_alpha   90.00
_cell.angle_beta   90.00
_cell.angle_gamma   90.00
#
_symmetry.space_group_name_H-M   'P 1'
#
loop_
_entity.id
_entity.type
_entity.pdbx_description
1 polymer ?
#
loop_
_entity_poly.entity_id
_entity_poly.type
_entity_poly.pdbx_seq_one_letter_code
_entity_poly.pdbx_strand_id
1 'polypeptide(L)' 'AEQMYELVANVGEYRFFVPWCSRSAVLSRRGQVLWAELEVGFPPLLERYVSEVFL' A
#
# COMPACT_ATOMS: atom_id res chain seq x y z
N ALA A 1 -5.37 -10.84 18.10
CA ALA A 1 -5.74 -10.62 16.68
C ALA A 1 -5.39 -9.22 16.18
N GLU A 2 -5.02 -8.28 17.06
CA GLU A 2 -4.74 -6.87 16.74
C GLU A 2 -3.43 -6.67 15.93
N GLN A 3 -2.41 -7.48 16.18
CA GLN A 3 -1.10 -7.37 15.51
C GLN A 3 -1.15 -7.62 13.99
N MET A 4 -2.04 -8.48 13.50
CA MET A 4 -2.22 -8.68 12.06
C MET A 4 -2.87 -7.45 11.40
N TYR A 5 -3.72 -6.72 12.11
CA TYR A 5 -4.31 -5.48 11.60
C TYR A 5 -3.28 -4.36 11.51
N GLU A 6 -2.43 -4.20 12.50
CA GLU A 6 -1.37 -3.17 12.47
C GLU A 6 -0.38 -3.40 11.32
N LEU A 7 -0.03 -4.65 11.04
CA LEU A 7 0.82 -5.02 9.90
C LEU A 7 0.17 -4.70 8.55
N VAL A 8 -1.12 -5.01 8.40
CA VAL A 8 -1.87 -4.73 7.14
C VAL A 8 -2.21 -3.25 7.01
N ALA A 9 -2.33 -2.51 8.12
CA ALA A 9 -2.60 -1.07 8.07
C ALA A 9 -1.41 -0.23 7.56
N ASN A 10 -0.20 -0.79 7.56
CA ASN A 10 0.97 -0.09 7.06
C ASN A 10 1.12 -0.21 5.54
N VAL A 11 0.31 0.57 4.81
CA VAL A 11 0.31 0.61 3.34
C VAL A 11 1.69 0.85 2.75
N GLY A 12 2.58 1.58 3.45
CA GLY A 12 3.94 1.85 2.99
C GLY A 12 4.86 0.62 2.93
N GLU A 13 4.48 -0.47 3.61
CA GLU A 13 5.25 -1.70 3.68
C GLU A 13 4.72 -2.79 2.75
N TYR A 14 3.65 -2.54 1.98
CA TYR A 14 3.01 -3.54 1.11
C TYR A 14 4.00 -4.21 0.16
N ARG A 15 5.07 -3.51 -0.23
CA ARG A 15 6.12 -4.06 -1.11
C ARG A 15 6.90 -5.22 -0.50
N PHE A 16 6.93 -5.33 0.82
CA PHE A 16 7.70 -6.35 1.54
C PHE A 16 6.90 -7.62 1.78
N PHE A 17 5.57 -7.53 1.75
CA PHE A 17 4.70 -8.65 2.12
C PHE A 17 3.67 -9.04 1.06
N VAL A 18 3.32 -8.14 0.14
CA VAL A 18 2.43 -8.44 -0.99
C VAL A 18 3.31 -8.89 -2.16
N PRO A 19 3.26 -10.17 -2.58
CA PRO A 19 4.19 -10.73 -3.58
C PRO A 19 4.14 -10.07 -4.96
N TRP A 20 3.09 -9.28 -5.22
CA TRP A 20 2.79 -8.65 -6.51
C TRP A 20 2.86 -7.11 -6.42
N CYS A 21 3.24 -6.58 -5.26
CA CYS A 21 3.42 -5.15 -5.04
C CYS A 21 4.90 -4.81 -5.20
N SER A 22 5.28 -4.30 -6.36
CA SER A 22 6.65 -3.85 -6.62
C SER A 22 6.97 -2.52 -5.93
N ARG A 23 5.94 -1.69 -5.65
CA ARG A 23 6.10 -0.39 -5.00
C ARG A 23 4.94 -0.07 -4.07
N SER A 24 5.27 0.48 -2.92
CA SER A 24 4.31 1.07 -1.97
C SER A 24 4.92 2.25 -1.24
N ALA A 25 4.36 3.44 -1.39
CA ALA A 25 4.89 4.66 -0.79
C ALA A 25 3.76 5.55 -0.29
N VAL A 26 3.81 5.92 0.99
CA VAL A 26 2.91 6.93 1.54
C VAL A 26 3.33 8.30 1.05
N LEU A 27 2.42 9.00 0.37
CA LEU A 27 2.63 10.36 -0.13
C LEU A 27 2.26 11.39 0.93
N SER A 28 1.13 11.18 1.62
CA SER A 28 0.72 12.03 2.75
C SER A 28 -0.33 11.36 3.61
N ARG A 29 -0.47 11.82 4.85
CA ARG A 29 -1.44 11.33 5.83
C ARG A 29 -2.15 12.51 6.49
N ARG A 30 -3.48 12.46 6.56
CA ARG A 30 -4.32 13.45 7.26
C ARG A 30 -5.36 12.72 8.10
N GLY A 31 -5.16 12.70 9.42
CA GLY A 31 -6.04 11.96 10.33
C GLY A 31 -6.06 10.46 10.00
N GLN A 32 -7.25 9.93 9.70
CA GLN A 32 -7.48 8.54 9.29
C GLN A 32 -7.43 8.32 7.77
N VAL A 33 -7.12 9.36 6.99
CA VAL A 33 -6.97 9.26 5.53
C VAL A 33 -5.49 9.26 5.17
N LEU A 34 -5.12 8.37 4.26
CA LEU A 34 -3.77 8.17 3.76
C LEU A 34 -3.78 8.20 2.23
N TRP A 35 -2.90 8.97 1.62
CA TRP A 35 -2.64 8.86 0.18
C TRP A 35 -1.37 8.06 -0.05
N ALA A 36 -1.46 6.99 -0.83
CA ALA A 36 -0.35 6.10 -1.11
C ALA A 36 -0.22 5.83 -2.62
N GLU A 37 1.01 5.83 -3.13
CA GLU A 37 1.35 5.32 -4.45
C GLU A 37 1.61 3.82 -4.34
N LEU A 38 0.89 3.02 -5.13
CA LEU A 38 1.08 1.59 -5.23
C LEU A 38 1.42 1.22 -6.68
N GLU A 39 2.33 0.27 -6.86
CA GLU A 39 2.56 -0.41 -8.12
C GLU A 39 2.32 -1.90 -7.88
N VAL A 40 1.32 -2.45 -8.58
CA VAL A 40 0.87 -3.83 -8.42
C VAL A 40 0.69 -4.44 -9.81
N GLY A 41 1.19 -5.65 -10.01
CA GLY A 41 0.98 -6.35 -11.27
C GLY A 41 1.98 -7.48 -11.51
N PHE A 42 1.83 -8.13 -12.66
CA PHE A 42 2.70 -9.19 -13.13
C PHE A 42 3.17 -8.87 -14.56
N PRO A 43 4.45 -9.07 -14.89
CA PRO A 43 4.94 -8.85 -16.24
C PRO A 43 4.07 -9.59 -17.29
N PRO A 44 3.68 -8.94 -18.40
CA PRO A 44 4.06 -7.59 -18.84
C PRO A 44 3.17 -6.45 -18.32
N LEU A 45 2.09 -6.74 -17.58
CA LEU A 45 1.13 -5.74 -17.11
C LEU A 45 1.43 -5.30 -15.67
N LEU A 46 1.97 -4.10 -15.54
CA LEU A 46 2.17 -3.41 -14.26
C LEU A 46 1.29 -2.18 -14.21
N GLU A 47 0.50 -2.04 -13.16
CA GLU A 47 -0.34 -0.87 -12.94
C GLU A 47 0.21 -0.05 -11.77
N ARG A 48 0.35 1.25 -11.98
CA ARG A 48 0.76 2.21 -10.96
C ARG A 48 -0.34 3.24 -10.75
N TYR A 49 -0.77 3.40 -9.50
CA TYR A 49 -1.85 4.29 -9.13
C TYR A 49 -1.59 4.96 -7.79
N VAL A 50 -2.26 6.09 -7.56
CA VAL A 50 -2.35 6.73 -6.25
C VAL A 50 -3.71 6.39 -5.68
N SER A 51 -3.73 5.82 -4.49
CA SER A 51 -4.92 5.40 -3.77
C SER A 51 -5.12 6.26 -2.52
N GLU A 52 -6.37 6.58 -2.23
CA GLU A 52 -6.82 7.10 -0.95
C GLU A 52 -7.28 5.92 -0.09
N VAL A 53 -6.64 5.77 1.07
CA VAL A 53 -6.84 4.66 2.00
C VAL A 53 -7.39 5.19 3.32
N PHE A 54 -8.43 4.54 3.82
CA PHE A 54 -9.05 4.83 5.11
C PHE A 54 -8.52 3.82 6.14
N LEU A 55 -7.92 4.33 7.22
CA LEU A 55 -7.34 3.56 8.33
C LEU A 55 -8.33 3.37 9.47
#